data_AF-A0A842QVJ6-F1
#
_entry.id   AF-A0A842QVJ6-F1
#
_cell.length_a   1.000
_cell.length_b   1.000
_cell.length_c   1.000
_cell.angle_alpha   90.00
_cell.angle_beta   90.00
_cell.angle_gamma   90.00
#
_symmetry.space_group_name_H-M   'P 1'
#
loop_
_entity.id
_entity.type
_entity.pdbx_description
1 polymer ?
#
loop_
_entity_poly.entity_id
_entity_poly.type
_entity_poly.pdbx_seq_one_letter_code
_entity_poly.pdbx_strand_id
1 'polypeptide(L)'
;MYTRLFGWLTLLGIIYTTMLYFMNLFIPTQTPRRVNTHCIIGKLTIVTLAGHLLTQPITGYNDNWVIWSGLGLYLIIIASGIILLYLPESGGLRYHARSIHPALVVGLITTIFHHVLTRLDLL
;
A
#
# COMPACT_ATOMS: atom_id res chain seq x y z
N MET A 1 3.94 5.94 21.63
CA MET A 1 3.00 6.91 21.02
C MET A 1 3.22 7.01 19.51
N TYR A 2 4.45 7.29 19.04
CA TYR A 2 4.79 7.44 17.62
C TYR A 2 4.50 6.20 16.76
N THR A 3 4.76 4.99 17.26
CA THR A 3 4.48 3.73 16.54
C THR A 3 3.01 3.60 16.13
N ARG A 4 2.08 3.95 17.04
CA ARG A 4 0.63 3.90 16.77
C ARG A 4 0.21 4.97 15.76
N LEU A 5 0.74 6.20 15.90
CA LEU A 5 0.46 7.28 14.97
C LEU A 5 0.88 6.91 13.53
N PHE A 6 2.12 6.43 13.35
CA PHE A 6 2.60 6.02 12.03
C PHE A 6 1.77 4.87 11.45
N GLY A 7 1.42 3.88 12.26
CA GLY A 7 0.56 2.76 11.82
C GLY A 7 -0.82 3.22 11.35
N TRP A 8 -1.48 4.12 12.09
CA TRP A 8 -2.77 4.68 11.70
C TRP A 8 -2.69 5.55 10.44
N LEU A 9 -1.64 6.37 10.30
CA LEU A 9 -1.44 7.18 9.10
C LEU A 9 -1.19 6.31 7.86
N THR A 10 -0.43 5.22 8.00
CA THR A 10 -0.25 4.22 6.94
C THR A 10 -1.58 3.59 6.57
N LEU A 11 -2.37 3.14 7.54
CA LEU A 11 -3.69 2.54 7.29
C LEU A 11 -4.63 3.50 6.55
N LEU A 12 -4.75 4.75 7.02
CA LEU A 12 -5.59 5.77 6.39
C LEU A 12 -5.14 6.08 4.96
N GLY A 13 -3.82 6.15 4.73
CA GLY A 13 -3.26 6.34 3.40
C GLY A 13 -3.64 5.21 2.44
N ILE A 14 -3.54 3.96 2.87
CA ILE A 14 -3.90 2.77 2.08
C ILE A 14 -5.41 2.72 1.79
N ILE A 15 -6.25 3.00 2.79
CA ILE A 15 -7.70 3.09 2.60
C ILE A 15 -8.02 4.17 1.56
N TYR A 16 -7.42 5.35 1.68
CA TYR A 16 -7.67 6.46 0.77
C TYR A 16 -7.24 6.14 -0.68
N THR A 17 -6.02 5.62 -0.88
CA THR A 17 -5.53 5.27 -2.23
C THR A 17 -6.36 4.14 -2.87
N THR A 18 -6.83 3.19 -2.06
CA THR A 18 -7.75 2.12 -2.47
C THR A 18 -9.13 2.66 -2.84
N MET A 19 -9.69 3.58 -2.05
CA MET A 19 -10.96 4.23 -2.35
C MET A 19 -10.92 4.98 -3.68
N LEU A 20 -9.83 5.71 -3.97
CA LEU A 20 -9.64 6.36 -5.27
C LEU A 20 -9.65 5.37 -6.43
N TYR A 21 -9.13 4.15 -6.24
CA TYR A 21 -9.21 3.08 -7.24
C TYR A 21 -10.65 2.60 -7.43
N PHE A 22 -11.39 2.30 -6.36
CA PHE A 22 -12.80 1.91 -6.47
C PHE A 22 -13.66 3.00 -7.10
N MET A 23 -13.46 4.26 -6.74
CA MET A 23 -14.14 5.39 -7.37
C MET A 23 -13.89 5.45 -8.87
N ASN A 24 -12.73 5.02 -9.36
CA ASN A 24 -12.42 4.97 -10.79
C ASN A 24 -13.16 3.84 -11.53
N LEU A 25 -13.58 2.77 -10.83
CA LEU A 25 -14.42 1.71 -11.40
C LEU A 25 -15.86 2.20 -11.64
N PHE A 26 -16.37 3.06 -10.75
CA PHE A 26 -17.75 3.57 -10.83
C PHE A 26 -17.85 4.93 -11.55
N ILE A 27 -16.79 5.73 -11.54
CA ILE A 27 -16.72 7.06 -12.14
C ILE A 27 -15.48 7.10 -13.06
N PRO A 28 -15.62 6.74 -14.34
CA PRO A 28 -14.49 6.38 -15.21
C PRO A 28 -13.60 7.55 -15.66
N THR A 29 -13.88 8.79 -15.24
CA THR A 29 -13.01 9.93 -15.52
C THR A 29 -11.90 10.03 -14.49
N GLN A 30 -10.84 9.26 -14.70
CA GLN A 30 -9.58 9.42 -14.00
C GLN A 30 -8.95 10.77 -14.39
N THR A 31 -9.09 11.79 -13.53
CA THR A 31 -8.52 13.11 -13.80
C THR A 31 -7.05 13.18 -13.40
N PRO A 32 -6.24 14.04 -14.05
CA PRO A 32 -4.84 14.24 -13.66
C PRO A 32 -4.67 14.61 -12.18
N ARG A 33 -5.62 15.39 -11.64
CA ARG A 33 -5.67 15.75 -10.22
C ARG A 33 -5.82 14.52 -9.32
N ARG A 34 -6.73 13.59 -9.65
CA ARG A 34 -6.94 12.34 -8.87
C ARG A 34 -5.70 11.45 -8.90
N VAL A 35 -5.07 11.29 -10.06
CA VAL A 35 -3.81 10.52 -10.18
C VAL A 35 -2.72 11.16 -9.33
N ASN A 36 -2.55 12.48 -9.41
CA ASN A 36 -1.56 13.19 -8.61
C ASN A 36 -1.83 13.02 -7.10
N THR A 37 -3.09 13.18 -6.66
CA THR A 37 -3.47 12.95 -5.26
C THR A 37 -3.20 11.52 -4.81
N HIS A 38 -3.53 10.50 -5.62
CA HIS A 38 -3.20 9.10 -5.33
C HIS A 38 -1.68 8.92 -5.16
N CYS A 39 -0.88 9.51 -6.05
CA CYS A 39 0.58 9.42 -5.98
C CYS A 39 1.17 10.14 -4.76
N ILE A 40 0.66 11.32 -4.39
CA ILE A 40 1.10 12.07 -3.20
C ILE A 40 0.79 11.27 -1.92
N ILE A 41 -0.45 10.81 -1.78
CA ILE A 41 -0.85 10.01 -0.60
C ILE A 41 -0.09 8.69 -0.58
N GLY A 42 0.11 8.03 -1.72
CA GLY A 42 0.96 6.84 -1.82
C GLY A 42 2.37 7.09 -1.29
N LYS A 43 3.04 8.17 -1.73
CA LYS A 43 4.36 8.56 -1.22
C LYS A 43 4.38 8.83 0.29
N LEU A 44 3.39 9.57 0.80
CA LEU A 44 3.26 9.81 2.25
C LEU A 44 3.08 8.50 3.02
N THR A 45 2.31 7.57 2.47
CA THR A 45 2.08 6.24 3.07
C THR A 45 3.38 5.42 3.16
N ILE A 46 4.29 5.56 2.18
CA ILE A 46 5.62 4.95 2.22
C ILE A 46 6.43 5.52 3.40
N VAL A 47 6.44 6.85 3.54
CA VAL A 47 7.18 7.53 4.62
C VAL A 47 6.65 7.11 5.99
N THR A 48 5.32 7.07 6.16
CA THR A 48 4.71 6.65 7.43
C THR A 48 4.93 5.17 7.71
N LEU A 49 4.91 4.31 6.70
CA LEU A 49 5.25 2.89 6.86
C LEU A 49 6.71 2.70 7.29
N ALA A 50 7.65 3.40 6.65
CA ALA A 50 9.05 3.36 7.05
C ALA A 50 9.22 3.82 8.50
N GLY A 51 8.58 4.92 8.89
CA GLY A 51 8.54 5.38 10.29
C GLY A 51 7.91 4.36 11.24
N HIS A 52 6.86 3.66 10.82
CA HIS A 52 6.25 2.58 11.60
C HIS A 52 7.23 1.43 11.81
N LEU A 53 7.87 0.93 10.75
CA LEU A 53 8.82 -0.18 10.83
C LEU A 53 10.05 0.15 11.69
N LEU A 54 10.61 1.36 11.52
CA LEU A 54 11.76 1.84 12.30
C LEU A 54 11.46 2.03 13.79
N THR A 55 10.17 2.13 14.17
CA THR A 55 9.75 2.27 15.56
C THR A 55 9.29 0.95 16.20
N GLN A 56 9.37 -0.17 15.48
CA GLN A 56 9.12 -1.50 16.04
C GLN A 56 10.42 -2.13 16.56
N PRO A 57 10.35 -2.92 17.65
CA PRO A 57 11.51 -3.64 18.15
C PRO A 57 11.97 -4.71 17.15
N ILE A 58 13.26 -4.70 16.80
CA ILE A 58 13.89 -5.63 15.84
C ILE A 58 13.78 -7.09 16.29
N THR A 59 13.72 -7.34 17.60
CA THR A 59 13.71 -8.68 18.21
C THR A 59 12.49 -9.54 17.86
N GLY A 60 11.41 -8.96 17.33
CA GLY A 60 10.19 -9.69 16.95
C GLY A 60 10.08 -10.05 15.47
N TYR A 61 11.08 -9.70 14.64
CA TYR A 61 10.99 -9.86 13.18
C TYR A 61 11.48 -11.20 12.66
N ASN A 62 12.37 -11.90 13.37
CA ASN A 62 13.07 -13.07 12.82
C ASN A 62 12.14 -14.26 12.50
N ASP A 63 11.06 -14.43 13.25
CA ASP A 63 10.13 -15.57 13.08
C ASP A 63 8.78 -15.16 12.50
N ASN A 64 8.56 -13.86 12.24
CA ASN A 64 7.26 -13.34 11.83
C ASN A 64 7.20 -13.12 10.31
N TRP A 65 7.02 -14.23 9.58
CA TRP A 65 6.86 -14.25 8.13
C TRP A 65 5.78 -13.30 7.61
N VAL A 66 4.71 -13.07 8.38
CA VAL A 66 3.60 -12.19 8.02
C VAL A 66 4.07 -10.73 7.84
N ILE A 67 5.00 -10.28 8.69
CA ILE A 67 5.54 -8.92 8.59
C ILE A 67 6.39 -8.76 7.32
N TRP A 68 7.24 -9.75 7.02
CA TRP A 68 8.09 -9.72 5.82
C TRP A 68 7.30 -9.88 4.52
N SER A 69 6.28 -10.74 4.50
CA SER A 69 5.39 -10.89 3.34
C SER A 69 4.57 -9.62 3.11
N GLY A 70 4.08 -8.98 4.17
CA GLY A 70 3.38 -7.70 4.09
C GLY A 70 4.28 -6.58 3.55
N LEU A 71 5.52 -6.48 4.04
CA LEU A 71 6.50 -5.53 3.54
C LEU A 71 6.86 -5.80 2.06
N GLY A 72 7.10 -7.06 1.69
CA GLY A 72 7.39 -7.47 0.32
C GLY A 72 6.25 -7.10 -0.63
N LEU A 73 5.01 -7.43 -0.28
CA LEU A 73 3.81 -7.02 -1.03
C LEU A 73 3.76 -5.51 -1.22
N TYR A 74 4.02 -4.75 -0.15
CA TYR A 74 4.01 -3.29 -0.19
C TYR A 74 5.07 -2.72 -1.15
N LEU A 75 6.29 -3.25 -1.12
CA LEU A 75 7.37 -2.84 -2.02
C LEU A 75 7.04 -3.14 -3.49
N ILE A 76 6.44 -4.30 -3.79
CA ILE A 76 6.04 -4.66 -5.15
C ILE A 76 4.91 -3.73 -5.65
N ILE A 77 3.98 -3.33 -4.78
CA ILE A 77 2.92 -2.35 -5.11
C ILE A 77 3.53 -0.99 -5.46
N ILE A 78 4.51 -0.51 -4.70
CA ILE A 78 5.22 0.73 -5.01
C ILE A 78 5.94 0.61 -6.35
N ALA A 79 6.71 -0.45 -6.55
CA ALA A 79 7.49 -0.65 -7.77
C ALA A 79 6.59 -0.69 -9.01
N SER A 80 5.48 -1.43 -8.94
CA SER A 80 4.48 -1.46 -10.02
C SER A 80 3.81 -0.09 -10.23
N GLY A 81 3.53 0.68 -9.17
CA GLY A 81 3.02 2.05 -9.28
C GLY A 81 3.99 3.02 -9.95
N ILE A 82 5.30 2.93 -9.63
CA ILE A 82 6.37 3.72 -10.26
C ILE A 82 6.47 3.38 -11.76
N ILE A 83 6.45 2.09 -12.09
CA ILE A 83 6.42 1.62 -13.48
C ILE A 83 5.25 2.23 -14.24
N LEU A 84 4.04 2.18 -13.66
CA LEU A 84 2.83 2.71 -14.29
C LEU A 84 2.90 4.23 -14.52
N LEU A 85 3.61 4.97 -13.67
CA LEU A 85 3.70 6.43 -13.72
C LEU A 85 4.84 6.95 -14.61
N TYR A 86 6.02 6.33 -14.52
CA TYR A 86 7.26 6.87 -15.10
C TYR A 86 7.75 6.11 -16.34
N LEU A 87 7.19 4.94 -16.64
CA LEU A 87 7.54 4.15 -17.84
C LEU A 87 6.32 4.00 -18.78
N PRO A 88 5.73 5.11 -19.27
CA PRO A 88 4.49 5.07 -20.04
C PRO A 88 4.61 4.30 -21.36
N GLU A 89 5.81 4.24 -21.96
CA GLU A 89 6.11 3.57 -23.23
C GLU A 89 6.45 2.07 -23.09
N SER A 90 6.44 1.52 -21.88
CA SER A 90 6.87 0.13 -21.62
C SER A 90 5.86 -0.95 -22.05
N GLY A 91 4.83 -0.59 -22.83
CA GLY A 91 3.90 -1.51 -23.52
C GLY A 91 3.41 -2.70 -22.67
N GLY A 92 4.02 -3.87 -22.90
CA GLY A 92 3.70 -5.12 -22.18
C GLY A 92 3.98 -5.06 -20.68
N LEU A 93 5.06 -4.41 -20.25
CA LEU A 93 5.41 -4.28 -18.83
C LEU A 93 4.38 -3.43 -18.08
N ARG A 94 3.82 -2.40 -18.73
CA ARG A 94 2.71 -1.59 -18.21
C ARG A 94 1.41 -2.40 -18.13
N TYR A 95 1.13 -3.25 -19.11
CA TYR A 95 -0.04 -4.13 -19.09
C TYR A 95 0.01 -5.14 -17.93
N HIS A 96 1.17 -5.78 -17.72
CA HIS A 96 1.37 -6.67 -16.59
C HIS A 96 1.31 -5.93 -15.25
N ALA A 97 1.94 -4.75 -15.14
CA ALA A 97 1.85 -3.93 -13.94
C ALA A 97 0.39 -3.53 -13.63
N ARG A 98 -0.41 -3.16 -14.64
CA ARG A 98 -1.81 -2.77 -14.45
C ARG A 98 -2.73 -3.92 -14.04
N SER A 99 -2.42 -5.15 -14.46
CA SER A 99 -3.19 -6.35 -14.10
C SER A 99 -2.79 -6.90 -12.73
N ILE A 100 -1.50 -6.88 -12.37
CA ILE A 100 -1.02 -7.40 -11.09
C ILE A 100 -1.22 -6.42 -9.93
N HIS A 101 -1.13 -5.11 -10.18
CA HIS A 101 -1.19 -4.09 -9.13
C HIS A 101 -2.49 -4.15 -8.30
N PRO A 102 -3.69 -4.27 -8.89
CA PRO A 102 -4.92 -4.46 -8.11
C PRO A 102 -4.92 -5.75 -7.27
N ALA A 103 -4.38 -6.86 -7.79
CA ALA A 103 -4.30 -8.12 -7.05
C ALA A 103 -3.38 -8.02 -5.84
N LEU A 104 -2.23 -7.34 -5.98
CA LEU A 104 -1.32 -7.07 -4.88
C LEU A 104 -1.97 -6.17 -3.82
N VAL A 105 -2.73 -5.15 -4.24
CA VAL A 105 -3.47 -4.26 -3.32
C VAL A 105 -4.49 -5.06 -2.50
N VAL A 106 -5.23 -5.99 -3.11
CA VAL A 106 -6.16 -6.86 -2.37
C VAL A 106 -5.41 -7.71 -1.33
N GLY A 107 -4.31 -8.35 -1.71
CA GLY A 107 -3.49 -9.13 -0.76
C GLY A 107 -2.94 -8.29 0.40
N LEU A 108 -2.53 -7.05 0.12
CA LEU A 108 -2.09 -6.11 1.13
C LEU A 108 -3.24 -5.73 2.09
N ILE A 109 -4.43 -5.43 1.57
CA ILE A 109 -5.61 -5.11 2.38
C ILE A 109 -5.95 -6.28 3.31
N THR A 110 -5.96 -7.52 2.81
CA THR A 110 -6.21 -8.71 3.63
C THR A 110 -5.17 -8.86 4.75
N THR A 111 -3.89 -8.64 4.44
CA THR A 111 -2.80 -8.69 5.43
C THR A 111 -2.98 -7.63 6.51
N ILE A 112 -3.37 -6.42 6.13
CA ILE A 112 -3.63 -5.30 7.05
C ILE A 112 -4.85 -5.59 7.92
N PHE A 113 -5.94 -6.10 7.35
CA PHE A 113 -7.13 -6.47 8.11
C PHE A 113 -6.80 -7.53 9.15
N HIS A 114 -6.08 -8.59 8.77
CA HIS A 114 -5.61 -9.61 9.70
C HIS A 114 -4.76 -8.98 10.81
N HIS A 115 -3.78 -8.14 10.46
CA HIS A 115 -2.93 -7.47 11.45
C HIS A 115 -3.74 -6.60 12.43
N VAL A 116 -4.71 -5.82 11.95
CA VAL A 116 -5.55 -4.97 12.80
C VAL A 116 -6.41 -5.81 13.73
N LEU A 117 -7.04 -6.87 13.24
CA LEU A 117 -7.87 -7.76 14.05
C LEU A 117 -7.06 -8.43 15.17
N THR A 118 -5.87 -8.94 14.86
CA THR A 118 -4.97 -9.53 15.86
C THR A 118 -4.49 -8.50 16.88
N ARG A 119 -4.30 -7.24 16.48
CA ARG A 119 -3.89 -6.16 17.41
C ARG A 119 -5.04 -5.64 18.28
N LEU A 120 -6.27 -5.92 17.91
CA LEU A 120 -7.48 -5.57 18.66
C LEU A 120 -8.02 -6.75 19.49
N ASP A 121 -7.29 -7.87 19.52
CA ASP A 121 -7.70 -9.11 20.19
C ASP A 121 -9.06 -9.64 19.70
N LEU A 122 -9.37 -9.41 18.42
CA LEU A 122 -10.60 -9.89 17.77
C LEU A 122 -10.42 -11.22 17.04
N LEU A 123 -9.16 -11.65 16.87
CA LEU A 123 -8.74 -12.86 16.14
C LEU A 123 -7.35 -13.28 16.63
#